data_AF-A0A7S0NBH5-F1
#
_entry.id   AF-A0A7S0NBH5-F1
#
_cell.length_a   1.000
_cell.length_b   1.000
_cell.length_c   1.000
_cell.angle_alpha   90.00
_cell.angle_beta   90.00
_cell.angle_gamma   90.00
#
_symmetry.space_group_name_H-M   'P 1'
#
loop_
_entity.id
_entity.type
_entity.pdbx_description
1 polymer ?
#
loop_
_entity_poly.entity_id
_entity_poly.type
_entity_poly.pdbx_seq_one_letter_code
_entity_poly.pdbx_strand_id
1 'polypeptide(L)'
;WRRTGEGNGGGAAAIAERRARLVQDVDAVYRVSSWTSAVAQGGGGGPKIESDLASVTECRFEMDKFFTHMLLVHKGCRFVLRGLGLMDDERRTDVACCLARCLLPIGHALATARDAEGLELIVKLLVKLFYALDIGRLASVVESILACYSERGLRLVICTKLGALALAALLGRGHDELLNEDGQYAPETLGPLRLWSAQCQILIEWFCGGIEPLFHAAMQGSIEQLPPSMVVDAEAMVDLLYEVGANANPRQRAAIRQEVASIGQRSADAHVKEQVSQLLHSLDW
;
A
#
# COMPACT_ATOMS: atom_id res chain seq x y z
N TRP A 1 -20.49 -17.80 -23.39
CA TRP A 1 -21.22 -18.85 -24.13
C TRP A 1 -21.57 -19.98 -23.16
N ARG A 2 -22.66 -20.73 -23.44
CA ARG A 2 -23.53 -21.54 -22.56
C ARG A 2 -22.89 -22.43 -21.45
N ARG A 3 -23.63 -22.47 -20.32
CA ARG A 3 -23.75 -23.44 -19.20
C ARG A 3 -23.05 -24.81 -19.33
N THR A 4 -22.34 -25.18 -18.27
CA THR A 4 -22.60 -26.41 -17.48
C THR A 4 -22.40 -26.10 -16.01
N GLY A 5 -23.37 -26.44 -15.18
CA GLY A 5 -23.26 -26.38 -13.73
C GLY A 5 -22.69 -27.69 -13.20
N GLU A 6 -21.65 -27.60 -12.38
CA GLU A 6 -21.28 -28.59 -11.37
C GLU A 6 -20.83 -27.84 -10.11
N GLY A 7 -21.13 -28.45 -8.97
CA GLY A 7 -21.32 -27.80 -7.68
C GLY A 7 -20.10 -27.12 -7.03
N ASN A 8 -20.47 -26.15 -6.22
CA ASN A 8 -19.74 -25.50 -5.14
C ASN A 8 -18.75 -26.42 -4.40
N GLY A 9 -17.48 -26.01 -4.39
CA GLY A 9 -16.41 -26.62 -3.59
C GLY A 9 -15.01 -26.26 -4.09
N GLY A 10 -14.86 -25.90 -5.36
CA GLY A 10 -13.55 -25.64 -6.00
C GLY A 10 -13.04 -24.21 -5.98
N GLY A 11 -13.88 -23.21 -5.66
CA GLY A 11 -13.51 -21.79 -5.76
C GLY A 11 -12.45 -21.36 -4.74
N ALA A 12 -12.65 -21.67 -3.46
CA ALA A 12 -11.69 -21.35 -2.40
C ALA A 12 -10.37 -22.14 -2.56
N ALA A 13 -10.44 -23.38 -3.04
CA ALA A 13 -9.26 -24.19 -3.33
C ALA A 13 -8.48 -23.67 -4.55
N ALA A 14 -9.18 -23.25 -5.62
CA ALA A 14 -8.55 -22.67 -6.81
C ALA A 14 -7.97 -21.27 -6.56
N ILE A 15 -8.57 -20.49 -5.66
CA ILE A 15 -8.05 -19.18 -5.21
C ILE A 15 -6.87 -19.37 -4.26
N ALA A 16 -6.94 -20.32 -3.33
CA ALA A 16 -5.80 -20.68 -2.46
C ALA A 16 -4.64 -21.28 -3.26
N GLU A 17 -4.93 -22.05 -4.31
CA GLU A 17 -3.93 -22.62 -5.22
C GLU A 17 -3.36 -21.55 -6.17
N ARG A 18 -4.14 -20.56 -6.60
CA ARG A 18 -3.63 -19.34 -7.26
C ARG A 18 -2.76 -18.51 -6.35
N ARG A 19 -3.16 -18.30 -5.08
CA ARG A 19 -2.37 -17.58 -4.07
C ARG A 19 -1.09 -18.34 -3.71
N ALA A 20 -1.13 -19.67 -3.61
CA ALA A 20 0.05 -20.50 -3.36
C ALA A 20 1.02 -20.50 -4.57
N ARG A 21 0.50 -20.48 -5.80
CA ARG A 21 1.31 -20.30 -7.01
C ARG A 21 1.87 -18.88 -7.13
N LEU A 22 1.11 -17.84 -6.78
CA LEU A 22 1.63 -16.48 -6.70
C LEU A 22 2.73 -16.35 -5.64
N VAL A 23 2.56 -16.93 -4.44
CA VAL A 23 3.61 -16.95 -3.41
C VAL A 23 4.83 -17.78 -3.84
N GLN A 24 4.63 -18.88 -4.58
CA GLN A 24 5.73 -19.70 -5.13
C GLN A 24 6.44 -19.06 -6.34
N ASP A 25 5.72 -18.34 -7.19
CA ASP A 25 6.27 -17.60 -8.33
C ASP A 25 6.98 -16.33 -7.86
N VAL A 26 6.45 -15.70 -6.80
CA VAL A 26 7.14 -14.66 -6.05
C VAL A 26 8.43 -15.28 -5.46
N ASP A 27 8.38 -16.43 -4.74
CA ASP A 27 9.55 -17.24 -4.25
C ASP A 27 10.58 -17.58 -5.35
N ALA A 28 10.13 -17.86 -6.58
CA ALA A 28 11.00 -18.16 -7.73
C ALA A 28 11.68 -16.90 -8.32
N VAL A 29 11.11 -15.71 -8.10
CA VAL A 29 11.73 -14.41 -8.42
C VAL A 29 12.77 -14.00 -7.34
N TYR A 30 12.75 -14.56 -6.12
CA TYR A 30 13.69 -14.23 -5.02
C TYR A 30 15.12 -14.79 -5.15
N ARG A 31 15.64 -14.98 -6.36
CA ARG A 31 17.10 -15.13 -6.58
C ARG A 31 17.72 -13.91 -7.26
N VAL A 32 17.50 -12.71 -6.72
CA VAL A 32 18.34 -11.56 -7.07
C VAL A 32 18.70 -10.74 -5.84
N SER A 33 19.49 -11.34 -4.95
CA SER A 33 20.19 -10.66 -3.85
C SER A 33 21.43 -9.89 -4.34
N SER A 34 21.28 -9.03 -5.35
CA SER A 34 22.38 -8.18 -5.85
C SER A 34 21.88 -6.90 -6.55
N TRP A 35 21.18 -6.03 -5.83
CA TRP A 35 20.63 -4.77 -6.37
C TRP A 35 21.41 -3.50 -6.00
N THR A 36 22.50 -3.59 -5.23
CA THR A 36 23.13 -2.40 -4.62
C THR A 36 24.26 -1.73 -5.40
N SER A 37 24.59 -2.12 -6.65
CA SER A 37 25.84 -1.62 -7.28
C SER A 37 25.76 -0.96 -8.66
N ALA A 38 24.62 -0.83 -9.32
CA ALA A 38 24.62 -0.34 -10.72
C ALA A 38 24.03 1.08 -10.95
N VAL A 39 23.25 1.65 -10.04
CA VAL A 39 22.45 2.87 -10.34
C VAL A 39 23.13 4.19 -9.92
N ALA A 40 24.27 4.13 -9.23
CA ALA A 40 24.97 5.33 -8.70
C ALA A 40 25.69 6.20 -9.76
N GLN A 41 25.53 5.97 -11.07
CA GLN A 41 26.27 6.70 -12.12
C GLN A 41 25.42 7.47 -13.14
N GLY A 42 24.12 7.67 -12.88
CA GLY A 42 23.25 8.51 -13.70
C GLY A 42 22.94 9.85 -13.03
N GLY A 43 23.84 10.83 -13.13
CA GLY A 43 23.59 12.20 -12.68
C GLY A 43 22.47 12.87 -13.47
N GLY A 44 21.28 12.92 -12.90
CA GLY A 44 20.14 13.68 -13.40
C GLY A 44 19.22 13.97 -12.24
N GLY A 45 19.05 15.26 -11.90
CA GLY A 45 18.21 15.70 -10.78
C GLY A 45 16.82 15.09 -10.89
N GLY A 46 16.52 14.15 -10.00
CA GLY A 46 15.19 13.57 -9.87
C GLY A 46 14.15 14.65 -9.57
N PRO A 47 12.86 14.40 -9.84
CA PRO A 47 11.80 15.35 -9.51
C PRO A 47 11.92 15.72 -8.03
N LYS A 48 12.15 17.01 -7.75
CA LYS A 48 12.12 17.54 -6.39
C LYS A 48 10.69 17.36 -5.88
N ILE A 49 10.45 16.33 -5.08
CA ILE A 49 9.27 16.26 -4.24
C ILE A 49 9.42 17.46 -3.29
N GLU A 50 8.75 18.58 -3.59
CA GLU A 50 8.61 19.69 -2.65
C GLU A 50 7.84 19.16 -1.45
N SER A 51 8.57 18.72 -0.45
CA SER A 51 8.09 17.80 0.56
C SER A 51 7.42 18.53 1.72
N ASP A 52 6.30 17.96 2.15
CA ASP A 52 5.68 18.21 3.44
C ASP A 52 6.53 17.52 4.53
N LEU A 53 7.76 18.00 4.74
CA LEU A 53 8.73 17.40 5.68
C LEU A 53 8.27 17.47 7.13
N ALA A 54 7.39 18.42 7.45
CA ALA A 54 6.74 18.49 8.75
C ALA A 54 5.97 17.19 9.01
N SER A 55 5.20 16.71 8.02
CA SER A 55 4.47 15.44 8.12
C SER A 55 5.38 14.20 8.24
N VAL A 56 6.67 14.31 7.91
CA VAL A 56 7.65 13.22 8.08
C VAL A 56 8.09 13.04 9.53
N THR A 57 8.08 14.12 10.31
CA THR A 57 8.69 14.15 11.65
C THR A 57 7.69 14.44 12.76
N GLU A 58 6.55 15.04 12.45
CA GLU A 58 5.57 15.49 13.43
C GLU A 58 4.27 14.67 13.36
N CYS A 59 3.81 14.21 14.52
CA CYS A 59 2.45 13.73 14.66
C CYS A 59 1.52 14.93 14.88
N ARG A 60 0.41 14.98 14.13
CA ARG A 60 -0.57 16.06 14.18
C ARG A 60 -1.32 16.15 15.52
N PHE A 61 -1.44 15.04 16.24
CA PHE A 61 -2.17 14.96 17.50
C PHE A 61 -1.28 14.45 18.64
N GLU A 62 -1.46 14.98 19.86
CA GLU A 62 -0.67 14.56 21.04
C GLU A 62 -0.90 13.09 21.42
N MET A 63 -2.13 12.59 21.30
CA MET A 63 -2.44 11.17 21.52
C MET A 63 -1.72 10.27 20.53
N ASP A 64 -1.57 10.72 19.29
CA ASP A 64 -0.84 10.01 18.24
C ASP A 64 0.66 9.93 18.58
N LYS A 65 1.25 10.95 19.22
CA LYS A 65 2.65 10.92 19.70
C LYS A 65 2.86 9.83 20.75
N PHE A 66 1.99 9.75 21.75
CA PHE A 66 2.11 8.73 22.79
C PHE A 66 2.01 7.32 22.20
N PHE A 67 1.01 7.09 21.34
CA PHE A 67 0.81 5.79 20.71
C PHE A 67 1.97 5.41 19.78
N THR A 68 2.47 6.37 18.99
CA THR A 68 3.65 6.20 18.14
C THR A 68 4.88 5.79 18.95
N HIS A 69 5.18 6.48 20.06
CA HIS A 69 6.30 6.09 20.92
C HIS A 69 6.16 4.68 21.50
N MET A 70 4.94 4.29 21.89
CA MET A 70 4.69 2.93 22.36
C MET A 70 4.93 1.89 21.26
N LEU A 71 4.50 2.17 20.03
CA LEU A 71 4.66 1.27 18.88
C LEU A 71 6.12 1.13 18.42
N LEU A 72 6.92 2.19 18.54
CA LEU A 72 8.35 2.16 18.22
C LEU A 72 9.16 1.30 19.19
N VAL A 73 8.60 0.94 20.35
CA VAL A 73 9.18 -0.07 21.24
C VAL A 73 8.65 -1.44 20.85
N HIS A 74 9.53 -2.38 20.48
CA HIS A 74 9.14 -3.74 20.05
C HIS A 74 8.17 -4.44 21.03
N LYS A 75 8.41 -4.29 22.33
CA LYS A 75 7.51 -4.83 23.38
C LYS A 75 6.13 -4.17 23.34
N GLY A 76 6.06 -2.86 23.08
CA GLY A 76 4.81 -2.13 22.94
C GLY A 76 4.04 -2.55 21.69
N CYS A 77 4.68 -2.65 20.53
CA CYS A 77 4.03 -3.17 19.32
C CYS A 77 3.52 -4.61 19.51
N ARG A 78 4.31 -5.50 20.11
CA ARG A 78 3.89 -6.88 20.42
C ARG A 78 2.74 -6.92 21.43
N PHE A 79 2.68 -5.98 22.37
CA PHE A 79 1.57 -5.85 23.30
C PHE A 79 0.27 -5.49 22.57
N VAL A 80 0.30 -4.48 21.69
CA VAL A 80 -0.86 -4.11 20.86
C VAL A 80 -1.32 -5.28 19.98
N LEU A 81 -0.38 -5.95 19.30
CA LEU A 81 -0.65 -7.14 18.48
C LEU A 81 -1.40 -8.25 19.23
N ARG A 82 -1.07 -8.47 20.51
CA ARG A 82 -1.77 -9.45 21.37
C ARG A 82 -3.12 -8.93 21.84
N GLY A 83 -3.22 -7.61 22.07
CA GLY A 83 -4.44 -6.94 22.50
C GLY A 83 -5.53 -6.84 21.43
N LEU A 84 -5.20 -6.96 20.14
CA LEU A 84 -6.18 -6.84 19.04
C LEU A 84 -7.41 -7.75 19.21
N GLY A 85 -7.19 -8.99 19.65
CA GLY A 85 -8.27 -9.96 19.87
C GLY A 85 -9.19 -9.62 21.04
N LEU A 86 -8.77 -8.70 21.93
CA LEU A 86 -9.53 -8.22 23.08
C LEU A 86 -10.24 -6.88 22.81
N MET A 87 -9.92 -6.24 21.67
CA MET A 87 -10.55 -4.99 21.24
C MET A 87 -11.86 -5.28 20.51
N ASP A 88 -12.86 -4.44 20.72
CA ASP A 88 -14.02 -4.33 19.85
C ASP A 88 -13.62 -3.64 18.53
N ASP A 89 -14.52 -3.69 17.54
CA ASP A 89 -14.25 -3.17 16.20
C ASP A 89 -14.06 -1.64 16.19
N GLU A 90 -14.67 -0.93 17.14
CA GLU A 90 -14.47 0.51 17.32
C GLU A 90 -13.03 0.83 17.69
N ARG A 91 -12.49 0.18 18.73
CA ARG A 91 -11.10 0.36 19.15
C ARG A 91 -10.11 -0.11 18.10
N ARG A 92 -10.41 -1.19 17.37
CA ARG A 92 -9.55 -1.63 16.24
C ARG A 92 -9.51 -0.57 15.15
N THR A 93 -10.65 0.05 14.84
CA THR A 93 -10.74 1.15 13.87
C THR A 93 -9.91 2.34 14.34
N ASP A 94 -10.03 2.75 15.61
CA ASP A 94 -9.27 3.87 16.16
C ASP A 94 -7.75 3.64 16.09
N VAL A 95 -7.30 2.42 16.42
CA VAL A 95 -5.89 2.04 16.29
C VAL A 95 -5.43 2.07 14.83
N ALA A 96 -6.24 1.55 13.90
CA ALA A 96 -5.94 1.56 12.48
C ALA A 96 -5.84 3.00 11.94
N CYS A 97 -6.78 3.88 12.30
CA CYS A 97 -6.75 5.29 11.94
C CYS A 97 -5.53 6.00 12.54
N CYS A 98 -5.17 5.71 13.80
CA CYS A 98 -3.98 6.28 14.43
C CYS A 98 -2.69 5.87 13.69
N LEU A 99 -2.54 4.59 13.35
CA LEU A 99 -1.41 4.10 12.56
C LEU A 99 -1.35 4.77 11.19
N ALA A 100 -2.49 4.87 10.52
CA ALA A 100 -2.60 5.49 9.20
C ALA A 100 -2.17 6.97 9.21
N ARG A 101 -2.56 7.74 10.24
CA ARG A 101 -2.10 9.13 10.44
C ARG A 101 -0.61 9.27 10.76
N CYS A 102 0.02 8.20 11.25
CA CYS A 102 1.41 8.22 11.72
C CYS A 102 2.37 7.42 10.83
N LEU A 103 1.96 7.02 9.62
CA LEU A 103 2.81 6.23 8.71
C LEU A 103 4.15 6.91 8.44
N LEU A 104 4.15 8.21 8.15
CA LEU A 104 5.38 8.95 7.88
C LEU A 104 6.28 9.09 9.13
N PRO A 105 5.80 9.57 10.30
CA PRO A 105 6.62 9.62 11.52
C PRO A 105 7.16 8.26 11.97
N ILE A 106 6.34 7.20 11.91
CA ILE A 106 6.76 5.84 12.28
C ILE A 106 7.85 5.35 11.31
N GLY A 107 7.61 5.49 10.00
CA GLY A 107 8.56 5.08 8.97
C GLY A 107 9.89 5.81 9.10
N HIS A 108 9.84 7.12 9.38
CA HIS A 108 11.04 7.93 9.59
C HIS A 108 11.83 7.51 10.83
N ALA A 109 11.16 7.29 11.96
CA ALA A 109 11.82 6.87 13.20
C ALA A 109 12.49 5.50 13.06
N LEU A 110 11.80 4.52 12.47
CA LEU A 110 12.34 3.18 12.21
C LEU A 110 13.52 3.23 11.24
N ALA A 111 13.41 4.00 10.16
CA ALA A 111 14.46 4.11 9.16
C ALA A 111 15.72 4.79 9.72
N THR A 112 15.54 5.83 10.54
CA THR A 112 16.63 6.53 11.25
C THR A 112 17.33 5.62 12.24
N ALA A 113 16.57 4.80 12.97
CA ALA A 113 17.10 3.78 13.87
C ALA A 113 17.68 2.55 13.13
N ARG A 114 17.47 2.43 11.81
CA ARG A 114 17.78 1.25 11.00
C ARG A 114 17.14 -0.03 11.55
N ASP A 115 15.92 0.10 12.08
CA ASP A 115 15.21 -0.97 12.78
C ASP A 115 14.27 -1.75 11.84
N ALA A 116 14.86 -2.73 11.13
CA ALA A 116 14.11 -3.60 10.22
C ALA A 116 13.09 -4.50 10.95
N GLU A 117 13.42 -4.97 12.16
CA GLU A 117 12.49 -5.80 12.95
C GLU A 117 11.27 -4.98 13.40
N GLY A 118 11.49 -3.73 13.82
CA GLY A 118 10.41 -2.81 14.14
C GLY A 118 9.48 -2.57 12.95
N LEU A 119 10.04 -2.37 11.74
CA LEU A 119 9.24 -2.23 10.52
C LEU A 119 8.37 -3.47 10.25
N GLU A 120 8.94 -4.67 10.34
CA GLU A 120 8.19 -5.93 10.16
C GLU A 120 7.05 -6.05 11.17
N LEU A 121 7.28 -5.70 12.43
CA LEU A 121 6.26 -5.74 13.49
C LEU A 121 5.10 -4.78 13.21
N ILE A 122 5.40 -3.57 12.72
CA ILE A 122 4.38 -2.58 12.36
C ILE A 122 3.58 -3.03 11.14
N VAL A 123 4.24 -3.55 10.10
CA VAL A 123 3.55 -4.10 8.92
C VAL A 123 2.63 -5.25 9.32
N LYS A 124 3.11 -6.16 10.18
CA LYS A 124 2.30 -7.25 10.72
C LYS A 124 1.10 -6.76 11.52
N LEU A 125 1.26 -5.67 12.28
CA LEU A 125 0.17 -5.03 13.01
C LEU A 125 -0.87 -4.44 12.07
N LEU A 126 -0.45 -3.69 11.05
CA LEU A 126 -1.33 -3.12 10.02
C LEU A 126 -2.14 -4.19 9.31
N VAL A 127 -1.49 -5.24 8.80
CA VAL A 127 -2.16 -6.35 8.11
C VAL A 127 -3.20 -7.00 9.03
N LYS A 128 -2.82 -7.35 10.27
CA LYS A 128 -3.77 -7.97 11.21
C LYS A 128 -4.94 -7.06 11.57
N LEU A 129 -4.71 -5.76 11.68
CA LEU A 129 -5.77 -4.79 11.93
C LEU A 129 -6.72 -4.71 10.75
N PHE A 130 -6.23 -4.48 9.53
CA PHE A 130 -7.10 -4.35 8.36
C PHE A 130 -7.93 -5.61 8.13
N TYR A 131 -7.35 -6.79 8.29
CA TYR A 131 -8.09 -8.05 8.17
C TYR A 131 -9.13 -8.27 9.28
N ALA A 132 -9.07 -7.52 10.38
CA ALA A 132 -10.08 -7.56 11.43
C ALA A 132 -11.20 -6.51 11.25
N LEU A 133 -11.15 -5.70 10.19
CA LEU A 133 -12.13 -4.64 9.92
C LEU A 133 -13.07 -5.04 8.78
N ASP A 134 -14.32 -4.58 8.89
CA ASP A 134 -15.29 -4.58 7.79
C ASP A 134 -15.03 -3.45 6.80
N ILE A 135 -15.66 -3.52 5.63
CA ILE A 135 -15.45 -2.54 4.56
C ILE A 135 -15.82 -1.10 4.92
N GLY A 136 -16.81 -0.90 5.79
CA GLY A 136 -17.19 0.43 6.27
C GLY A 136 -16.09 1.05 7.12
N ARG A 137 -15.48 0.27 8.01
CA ARG A 137 -14.35 0.70 8.83
C ARG A 137 -13.08 0.91 8.02
N LEU A 138 -12.82 0.06 7.02
CA LEU A 138 -11.71 0.27 6.08
C LEU A 138 -11.87 1.61 5.34
N ALA A 139 -13.09 1.97 4.96
CA ALA A 139 -13.37 3.28 4.35
C ALA A 139 -13.06 4.44 5.31
N SER A 140 -13.38 4.32 6.61
CA SER A 140 -12.99 5.31 7.63
C SER A 140 -11.47 5.44 7.79
N VAL A 141 -10.71 4.35 7.62
CA VAL A 141 -9.24 4.41 7.62
C VAL A 141 -8.74 5.21 6.41
N VAL A 142 -9.28 4.97 5.21
CA VAL A 142 -8.93 5.75 4.00
C VAL A 142 -9.29 7.23 4.19
N GLU A 143 -10.47 7.52 4.73
CA GLU A 143 -10.88 8.89 5.06
C GLU A 143 -9.89 9.55 6.04
N SER A 144 -9.45 8.82 7.08
CA SER A 144 -8.46 9.33 8.03
C SER A 144 -7.11 9.62 7.36
N ILE A 145 -6.71 8.84 6.35
CA ILE A 145 -5.49 9.10 5.55
C ILE A 145 -5.66 10.41 4.77
N LEU A 146 -6.76 10.52 4.02
CA LEU A 146 -7.08 11.68 3.17
C LEU A 146 -7.23 12.98 3.98
N ALA A 147 -7.76 12.91 5.20
CA ALA A 147 -7.91 14.06 6.08
C ALA A 147 -6.59 14.49 6.77
N CYS A 148 -5.65 13.56 6.90
CA CYS A 148 -4.42 13.80 7.66
C CYS A 148 -3.30 14.39 6.81
N TYR A 149 -3.15 13.90 5.57
CA TYR A 149 -2.05 14.30 4.70
C TYR A 149 -2.51 15.29 3.63
N SER A 150 -1.66 16.28 3.35
CA SER A 150 -1.77 17.08 2.13
C SER A 150 -1.53 16.21 0.89
N GLU A 151 -1.83 16.72 -0.31
CA GLU A 151 -1.44 16.06 -1.57
C GLU A 151 0.04 15.65 -1.58
N ARG A 152 0.90 16.57 -1.15
CA ARG A 152 2.35 16.39 -1.09
C ARG A 152 2.72 15.34 -0.04
N GLY A 153 2.02 15.34 1.10
CA GLY A 153 2.15 14.33 2.15
C GLY A 153 1.77 12.93 1.65
N LEU A 154 0.66 12.78 0.91
CA LEU A 154 0.25 11.50 0.32
C LEU A 154 1.27 10.99 -0.70
N ARG A 155 1.84 11.87 -1.52
CA ARG A 155 2.94 11.51 -2.43
C ARG A 155 4.16 11.01 -1.66
N LEU A 156 4.48 11.59 -0.49
CA LEU A 156 5.53 11.05 0.37
C LEU A 156 5.16 9.69 0.94
N VAL A 157 3.90 9.49 1.39
CA VAL A 157 3.45 8.20 1.93
C VAL A 157 3.71 7.08 0.93
N ILE A 158 3.28 7.24 -0.32
CA ILE A 158 3.45 6.20 -1.35
C ILE A 158 4.93 5.97 -1.71
N CYS A 159 5.78 6.98 -1.58
CA CYS A 159 7.22 6.86 -1.83
C CYS A 159 8.00 6.22 -0.66
N THR A 160 7.33 5.88 0.43
CA THR A 160 7.95 5.20 1.58
C THR A 160 7.57 3.73 1.61
N LYS A 161 8.50 2.87 2.03
CA LYS A 161 8.25 1.43 2.16
C LYS A 161 7.07 1.14 3.08
N LEU A 162 7.03 1.75 4.26
CA LEU A 162 5.92 1.54 5.20
C LEU A 162 4.59 2.04 4.64
N GLY A 163 4.57 3.22 4.03
CA GLY A 163 3.35 3.79 3.46
C GLY A 163 2.81 2.98 2.28
N ALA A 164 3.69 2.55 1.37
CA ALA A 164 3.31 1.69 0.25
C ALA A 164 2.73 0.35 0.72
N LEU A 165 3.40 -0.34 1.64
CA LEU A 165 2.93 -1.61 2.21
C LEU A 165 1.61 -1.45 2.96
N ALA A 166 1.45 -0.35 3.72
CA ALA A 166 0.21 -0.07 4.45
C ALA A 166 -0.96 0.15 3.48
N LEU A 167 -0.76 0.94 2.43
CA LEU A 167 -1.79 1.23 1.43
C LEU A 167 -2.14 -0.01 0.60
N ALA A 168 -1.15 -0.79 0.19
CA ALA A 168 -1.38 -2.05 -0.51
C ALA A 168 -2.20 -3.02 0.37
N ALA A 169 -1.83 -3.20 1.64
CA ALA A 169 -2.57 -4.05 2.56
C ALA A 169 -4.02 -3.57 2.81
N LEU A 170 -4.23 -2.25 2.93
CA LEU A 170 -5.55 -1.65 3.11
C LEU A 170 -6.44 -1.85 1.89
N LEU A 171 -5.92 -1.53 0.70
CA LEU A 171 -6.64 -1.64 -0.56
C LEU A 171 -6.91 -3.10 -0.95
N GLY A 172 -5.95 -3.99 -0.74
CA GLY A 172 -6.13 -5.42 -0.99
C GLY A 172 -7.16 -6.04 -0.06
N ARG A 173 -7.18 -5.64 1.22
CA ARG A 173 -8.23 -6.10 2.12
C ARG A 173 -9.62 -5.59 1.73
N GLY A 174 -9.73 -4.33 1.31
CA GLY A 174 -10.99 -3.78 0.83
C GLY A 174 -11.44 -4.41 -0.49
N HIS A 175 -10.50 -4.76 -1.38
CA HIS A 175 -10.77 -5.53 -2.58
C HIS A 175 -11.28 -6.94 -2.28
N ASP A 176 -10.67 -7.63 -1.30
CA ASP A 176 -11.16 -8.93 -0.83
C ASP A 176 -12.60 -8.85 -0.32
N GLU A 177 -12.98 -7.79 0.41
CA GLU A 177 -14.38 -7.55 0.81
C GLU A 177 -15.32 -7.30 -0.38
N LEU A 178 -14.83 -6.63 -1.44
CA LEU A 178 -15.58 -6.43 -2.69
C LEU A 178 -15.72 -7.70 -3.55
N LEU A 179 -14.96 -8.75 -3.26
CA LEU A 179 -15.01 -10.02 -3.98
C LEU A 179 -15.68 -11.13 -3.18
N ASN A 180 -15.95 -10.91 -1.89
CA ASN A 180 -16.28 -11.97 -0.93
C ASN A 180 -17.70 -12.56 -1.02
N GLU A 181 -18.58 -12.08 -1.90
CA GLU A 181 -19.93 -12.65 -2.03
C GLU A 181 -20.31 -12.78 -3.50
N ASP A 182 -21.10 -13.82 -3.84
CA ASP A 182 -21.56 -14.27 -5.17
C ASP A 182 -22.36 -13.23 -5.99
N GLY A 183 -21.93 -11.97 -6.01
CA GLY A 183 -22.62 -10.83 -6.60
C GLY A 183 -23.88 -10.39 -5.85
N GLN A 184 -24.16 -10.94 -4.67
CA GLN A 184 -25.38 -10.69 -3.90
C GLN A 184 -25.09 -9.96 -2.60
N TYR A 185 -24.92 -8.64 -2.70
CA TYR A 185 -24.83 -7.78 -1.53
C TYR A 185 -26.21 -7.57 -0.91
N ALA A 186 -26.33 -7.82 0.40
CA ALA A 186 -27.50 -7.41 1.17
C ALA A 186 -27.71 -5.87 1.08
N PRO A 187 -28.95 -5.37 1.09
CA PRO A 187 -29.21 -3.92 1.00
C PRO A 187 -28.46 -3.08 2.05
N GLU A 188 -28.23 -3.65 3.24
CA GLU A 188 -27.47 -3.04 4.32
C GLU A 188 -25.96 -2.89 4.06
N THR A 189 -25.36 -3.73 3.19
CA THR A 189 -23.93 -3.65 2.85
C THR A 189 -23.65 -2.66 1.72
N LEU A 190 -24.67 -2.27 0.95
CA LEU A 190 -24.54 -1.29 -0.15
C LEU A 190 -24.07 0.09 0.32
N GLY A 191 -24.46 0.52 1.53
CA GLY A 191 -24.02 1.79 2.11
C GLY A 191 -22.50 1.82 2.31
N PRO A 192 -21.94 0.90 3.12
CA PRO A 192 -20.50 0.74 3.31
C PRO A 192 -19.71 0.57 2.02
N LEU A 193 -20.20 -0.23 1.05
CA LEU A 193 -19.54 -0.43 -0.25
C LEU A 193 -19.43 0.86 -1.07
N ARG A 194 -20.49 1.67 -1.07
CA ARG A 194 -20.48 2.98 -1.73
C ARG A 194 -19.52 3.94 -1.06
N LEU A 195 -19.45 3.92 0.27
CA LEU A 195 -18.51 4.74 1.02
C LEU A 195 -17.06 4.34 0.67
N TRP A 196 -16.75 3.05 0.70
CA TRP A 196 -15.44 2.54 0.27
C TRP A 196 -15.08 2.98 -1.14
N SER A 197 -15.99 2.74 -2.11
CA SER A 197 -15.78 3.13 -3.50
C SER A 197 -15.53 4.64 -3.66
N ALA A 198 -16.27 5.49 -2.94
CA ALA A 198 -16.07 6.94 -2.96
C ALA A 198 -14.70 7.34 -2.39
N GLN A 199 -14.28 6.74 -1.28
CA GLN A 199 -12.98 7.03 -0.66
C GLN A 199 -11.82 6.53 -1.54
N CYS A 200 -11.92 5.34 -2.12
CA CYS A 200 -10.96 4.84 -3.10
C CYS A 200 -10.89 5.73 -4.33
N GLN A 201 -12.02 6.23 -4.83
CA GLN A 201 -11.99 7.13 -5.98
C GLN A 201 -11.15 8.37 -5.70
N ILE A 202 -11.35 9.02 -4.55
CA ILE A 202 -10.58 10.20 -4.14
C ILE A 202 -9.10 9.83 -3.99
N LEU A 203 -8.78 8.78 -3.23
CA LEU A 203 -7.40 8.33 -3.00
C LEU A 203 -6.64 8.03 -4.30
N ILE A 204 -7.30 7.34 -5.24
CA ILE A 204 -6.69 6.94 -6.52
C ILE A 204 -6.52 8.15 -7.45
N GLU A 205 -7.43 9.12 -7.43
CA GLU A 205 -7.24 10.39 -8.17
C GLU A 205 -5.97 11.12 -7.71
N TRP A 206 -5.69 11.15 -6.40
CA TRP A 206 -4.41 11.67 -5.88
C TRP A 206 -3.22 10.83 -6.34
N PHE A 207 -3.39 9.51 -6.38
CA PHE A 207 -2.34 8.57 -6.72
C PHE A 207 -1.85 8.72 -8.17
N CYS A 208 -2.73 9.00 -9.14
CA CYS A 208 -2.34 9.29 -10.51
C CYS A 208 -1.31 10.44 -10.56
N GLY A 209 -1.48 11.49 -9.74
CA GLY A 209 -0.48 12.57 -9.64
C GLY A 209 0.87 12.16 -9.03
N GLY A 210 0.99 10.94 -8.49
CA GLY A 210 2.13 10.43 -7.73
C GLY A 210 2.84 9.21 -8.32
N ILE A 211 2.40 8.66 -9.46
CA ILE A 211 2.98 7.44 -10.05
C ILE A 211 4.44 7.66 -10.48
N GLU A 212 4.73 8.76 -11.18
CA GLU A 212 6.10 9.05 -11.61
C GLU A 212 7.08 9.24 -10.43
N PRO A 213 6.77 10.04 -9.39
CA PRO A 213 7.57 10.09 -8.17
C PRO A 213 7.77 8.72 -7.51
N LEU A 214 6.73 7.89 -7.45
CA LEU A 214 6.80 6.54 -6.90
C LEU A 214 7.80 5.66 -7.66
N PHE A 215 7.74 5.66 -9.00
CA PHE A 215 8.68 4.93 -9.85
C PHE A 215 10.12 5.42 -9.66
N HIS A 216 10.32 6.74 -9.64
CA HIS A 216 11.65 7.31 -9.38
C HIS A 216 12.20 6.88 -8.02
N ALA A 217 11.37 6.95 -6.97
CA ALA A 217 11.75 6.54 -5.63
C ALA A 217 12.15 5.06 -5.58
N ALA A 218 11.31 4.18 -6.14
CA ALA A 218 11.52 2.74 -6.16
C ALA A 218 12.78 2.31 -6.94
N MET A 219 13.08 3.00 -8.05
CA MET A 219 14.22 2.65 -8.91
C MET A 219 15.54 3.27 -8.45
N GLN A 220 15.51 4.48 -7.89
CA GLN A 220 16.72 5.16 -7.42
C GLN A 220 17.09 4.75 -5.99
N GLY A 221 16.15 4.18 -5.22
CA GLY A 221 16.33 3.81 -3.82
C GLY A 221 16.70 4.99 -2.92
N SER A 222 16.51 6.22 -3.40
CA SER A 222 16.87 7.44 -2.70
C SER A 222 15.92 8.57 -3.08
N ILE A 223 15.53 9.31 -2.05
CA ILE A 223 14.92 10.62 -2.14
C ILE A 223 15.80 11.48 -1.25
N GLU A 224 16.36 12.59 -1.76
CA GLU A 224 17.38 13.40 -1.06
C GLU A 224 17.01 13.78 0.39
N GLN A 225 15.71 13.77 0.70
CA GLN A 225 15.15 14.21 1.98
C GLN A 225 14.70 13.06 2.89
N LEU A 226 14.78 11.81 2.45
CA LEU A 226 14.37 10.63 3.23
C LEU A 226 15.56 9.68 3.45
N PRO A 227 15.64 8.99 4.61
CA PRO A 227 16.60 7.92 4.79
C PRO A 227 16.43 6.84 3.71
N PRO A 228 17.49 6.29 3.10
CA PRO A 228 17.36 5.28 2.05
C PRO A 228 16.56 4.04 2.47
N SER A 229 16.67 3.62 3.73
CA SER A 229 15.90 2.51 4.31
C SER A 229 14.39 2.79 4.45
N MET A 230 13.98 4.05 4.33
CA MET A 230 12.58 4.48 4.34
C MET A 230 11.96 4.43 2.95
N VAL A 231 12.77 4.55 1.89
CA VAL A 231 12.29 4.66 0.51
C VAL A 231 11.68 3.33 0.09
N VAL A 232 10.56 3.43 -0.63
CA VAL A 232 9.87 2.29 -1.25
C VAL A 232 10.83 1.51 -2.15
N ASP A 233 10.66 0.19 -2.23
CA ASP A 233 11.36 -0.65 -3.20
C ASP A 233 10.43 -1.06 -4.34
N ALA A 234 10.99 -1.71 -5.36
CA ALA A 234 10.24 -2.14 -6.53
C ALA A 234 9.08 -3.09 -6.18
N GLU A 235 9.28 -3.97 -5.19
CA GLU A 235 8.27 -4.95 -4.75
C GLU A 235 7.06 -4.24 -4.15
N ALA A 236 7.28 -3.40 -3.14
CA ALA A 236 6.20 -2.65 -2.50
C ALA A 236 5.50 -1.66 -3.47
N MET A 237 6.24 -1.12 -4.45
CA MET A 237 5.65 -0.31 -5.52
C MET A 237 4.69 -1.12 -6.40
N VAL A 238 5.09 -2.31 -6.84
CA VAL A 238 4.27 -3.17 -7.71
C VAL A 238 3.02 -3.62 -6.98
N ASP A 239 3.15 -4.07 -5.73
CA ASP A 239 2.01 -4.45 -4.89
C ASP A 239 1.01 -3.30 -4.76
N LEU A 240 1.49 -2.10 -4.48
CA LEU A 240 0.65 -0.92 -4.37
C LEU A 240 -0.06 -0.59 -5.70
N LEU A 241 0.67 -0.61 -6.82
CA LEU A 241 0.09 -0.31 -8.14
C LEU A 241 -0.97 -1.34 -8.55
N TYR A 242 -0.74 -2.61 -8.23
CA TYR A 242 -1.72 -3.67 -8.43
C TYR A 242 -3.01 -3.39 -7.64
N GLU A 243 -2.89 -3.11 -6.34
CA GLU A 243 -4.06 -2.90 -5.47
C GLU A 243 -4.80 -1.59 -5.77
N VAL A 244 -4.07 -0.55 -6.18
CA VAL A 244 -4.65 0.68 -6.74
C VAL A 244 -5.43 0.36 -8.01
N GLY A 245 -4.87 -0.44 -8.92
CA GLY A 245 -5.55 -0.88 -10.14
C GLY A 245 -6.81 -1.70 -9.87
N ALA A 246 -6.77 -2.60 -8.88
CA ALA A 246 -7.90 -3.45 -8.50
C ALA A 246 -9.09 -2.64 -7.94
N ASN A 247 -8.82 -1.52 -7.25
CA ASN A 247 -9.84 -0.63 -6.68
C ASN A 247 -10.21 0.55 -7.60
N ALA A 248 -9.52 0.74 -8.72
CA ALA A 248 -9.74 1.84 -9.65
C ALA A 248 -10.92 1.60 -10.61
N ASN A 249 -11.65 2.68 -10.91
CA ASN A 249 -12.67 2.65 -11.97
C ASN A 249 -12.02 2.57 -13.38
N PRO A 250 -12.76 2.23 -14.45
CA PRO A 250 -12.18 2.07 -15.79
C PRO A 250 -11.41 3.29 -16.31
N ARG A 251 -11.87 4.51 -16.00
CA ARG A 251 -11.20 5.76 -16.40
C ARG A 251 -9.87 5.93 -15.65
N GLN A 252 -9.86 5.68 -14.35
CA GLN A 252 -8.66 5.74 -13.52
C GLN A 252 -7.65 4.68 -13.94
N ARG A 253 -8.09 3.45 -14.20
CA ARG A 253 -7.23 2.37 -14.73
C ARG A 253 -6.57 2.78 -16.04
N ALA A 254 -7.32 3.39 -16.96
CA ALA A 254 -6.76 3.89 -18.21
C ALA A 254 -5.68 4.97 -17.98
N ALA A 255 -5.91 5.89 -17.04
CA ALA A 255 -4.94 6.92 -16.67
C ALA A 255 -3.66 6.31 -16.07
N ILE A 256 -3.81 5.40 -15.09
CA ILE A 256 -2.70 4.65 -14.48
C ILE A 256 -1.88 3.94 -15.57
N ARG A 257 -2.54 3.20 -16.48
CA ARG A 257 -1.86 2.51 -17.58
C ARG A 257 -1.11 3.48 -18.48
N GLN A 258 -1.71 4.62 -18.82
CA GLN A 258 -1.08 5.61 -19.68
C GLN A 258 0.17 6.22 -19.03
N GLU A 259 0.12 6.54 -17.73
CA GLU A 259 1.27 7.07 -17.00
C GLU A 259 2.39 6.05 -16.87
N VAL A 260 2.06 4.82 -16.46
CA VAL A 260 3.01 3.70 -16.36
C VAL A 260 3.67 3.43 -17.72
N ALA A 261 2.90 3.40 -18.81
CA ALA A 261 3.44 3.22 -20.16
C ALA A 261 4.36 4.38 -20.58
N SER A 262 3.98 5.62 -20.24
CA SER A 262 4.82 6.80 -20.51
C SER A 262 6.15 6.74 -19.74
N ILE A 263 6.15 6.26 -18.50
CA ILE A 263 7.38 6.04 -17.72
C ILE A 263 8.27 4.99 -18.40
N GLY A 264 7.70 3.85 -18.84
CA GLY A 264 8.44 2.83 -19.57
C GLY A 264 9.06 3.34 -20.88
N GLN A 265 8.34 4.18 -21.63
CA GLN A 265 8.86 4.79 -22.86
C GLN A 265 10.01 5.75 -22.61
N ARG A 266 9.95 6.52 -21.51
CA ARG A 266 10.98 7.50 -21.13
C ARG A 266 12.21 6.87 -20.49
N SER A 267 12.06 5.69 -19.88
CA SER A 267 13.19 5.00 -19.26
C SER A 267 14.20 4.53 -20.31
N ALA A 268 15.49 4.77 -20.05
CA ALA A 268 16.58 4.18 -20.84
C ALA A 268 16.91 2.74 -20.36
N ASP A 269 16.41 2.35 -19.19
CA ASP A 269 16.71 1.07 -18.55
C ASP A 269 15.81 -0.04 -19.10
N ALA A 270 16.43 -1.08 -19.66
CA ALA A 270 15.73 -2.24 -20.21
C ALA A 270 14.97 -3.03 -19.14
N HIS A 271 15.46 -3.05 -17.90
CA HIS A 271 14.82 -3.75 -16.80
C HIS A 271 13.55 -3.03 -16.32
N VAL A 272 13.60 -1.69 -16.24
CA VAL A 272 12.40 -0.87 -15.95
C VAL A 272 11.34 -1.06 -17.04
N LYS A 273 11.75 -1.17 -18.32
CA LYS A 273 10.82 -1.46 -19.43
C LYS A 273 10.14 -2.82 -19.29
N GLU A 274 10.88 -3.84 -18.88
CA GLU A 274 10.34 -5.18 -18.65
C GLU A 274 9.32 -5.19 -17.49
N GLN A 275 9.65 -4.57 -16.36
CA GLN A 275 8.75 -4.45 -15.21
C GLN A 275 7.49 -3.65 -15.55
N VAL A 276 7.64 -2.52 -16.28
CA VAL A 276 6.51 -1.75 -16.78
C VAL A 276 5.63 -2.60 -17.70
N SER A 277 6.24 -3.40 -18.58
CA SER A 277 5.50 -4.31 -19.46
C SER A 277 4.72 -5.37 -18.67
N GLN A 278 5.34 -5.98 -17.66
CA GLN A 278 4.68 -6.96 -16.78
C GLN A 278 3.54 -6.32 -15.98
N LEU A 279 3.75 -5.13 -15.43
CA LEU A 279 2.75 -4.39 -14.67
C LEU A 279 1.55 -4.01 -15.56
N LEU A 280 1.80 -3.48 -16.77
CA LEU A 280 0.73 -3.16 -17.72
C LEU A 280 -0.11 -4.39 -18.07
N HIS A 281 0.53 -5.55 -18.27
CA HIS A 281 -0.18 -6.80 -18.50
C HIS A 281 -1.02 -7.22 -17.29
N SER A 282 -0.49 -7.03 -16.08
CA SER A 282 -1.24 -7.33 -14.85
C SER A 282 -2.43 -6.40 -14.63
N LEU A 283 -2.47 -5.23 -15.26
CA LEU A 283 -3.57 -4.27 -15.18
C LEU A 283 -4.67 -4.49 -16.23
N ASP A 284 -4.46 -5.35 -17.25
CA ASP A 284 -5.33 -5.58 -18.43
C ASP A 284 -6.62 -6.40 -18.18
N TRP A 285 -7.30 -6.20 -17.05
CA TRP A 285 -8.53 -6.91 -16.66
C TRP A 285 -9.75 -6.43 -17.44
#